data_AF-A0AAD5CIX9-F1
#
_entry.id   AF-A0AAD5CIX9-F1
#
_cell.length_a   1.000
_cell.length_b   1.000
_cell.length_c   1.000
_cell.angle_alpha   90.00
_cell.angle_beta   90.00
_cell.angle_gamma   90.00
#
_symmetry.space_group_name_H-M   'P 1'
#
loop_
_entity.id
_entity.type
_entity.pdbx_description
1 polymer ?
#
loop_
_entity_poly.entity_id
_entity_poly.type
_entity_poly.pdbx_seq_one_letter_code
_entity_poly.pdbx_strand_id
1 'polypeptide(L)'
;ENDAPEVAVARLFASVKSSSEYNNYGAFSHCLQHVPSEAQTREAAAEVQTLLVSGRKNEALVRAQEGQLWGPALVLAAQLGDQFYVDTVKKMALGQLVPGSPLRTLCLLIAGQPADVFAADATSGGGFPGSVNMSQQQPTQGQLSVNGMLDDWEDNLAVITANRTKDDELVLTHLGDCLWKERSNIIAAHICYLVAEANFEQYSDSARLCLIGADHWTHPRTYASPEAIQ
;
A
#
# COMPACT_ATOMS: atom_id res chain seq x y z
N GLU A 1 13.78 10.90 21.72
CA GLU A 1 12.66 10.82 20.77
C GLU A 1 12.43 9.39 20.22
N ASN A 2 12.85 8.33 20.94
CA ASN A 2 13.00 6.99 20.33
C ASN A 2 12.33 5.83 21.10
N ASP A 3 11.41 6.14 22.02
CA ASP A 3 10.68 5.17 22.86
C ASP A 3 9.15 5.32 22.75
N ALA A 4 8.65 5.84 21.63
CA ALA A 4 7.21 5.83 21.38
C ALA A 4 6.75 4.36 21.19
N PRO A 5 5.67 3.91 21.85
CA PRO A 5 5.23 2.52 21.80
C PRO A 5 4.96 2.03 20.37
N GLU A 6 4.50 2.91 19.49
CA GLU A 6 4.22 2.64 18.09
C GLU A 6 5.50 2.27 17.31
N VAL A 7 6.62 2.94 17.60
CA VAL A 7 7.92 2.66 16.98
C VAL A 7 8.47 1.32 17.47
N ALA A 8 8.25 0.97 18.74
CA ALA A 8 8.64 -0.34 19.28
C ALA A 8 7.84 -1.49 18.63
N VAL A 9 6.53 -1.30 18.47
CA VAL A 9 5.63 -2.25 17.79
C VAL A 9 6.02 -2.40 16.31
N ALA A 10 6.29 -1.30 15.61
CA ALA A 10 6.75 -1.36 14.23
C ALA A 10 8.08 -2.12 14.06
N ARG A 11 9.03 -1.93 14.98
CA ARG A 11 10.30 -2.69 14.99
C ARG A 11 10.06 -4.19 15.20
N LEU A 12 9.08 -4.56 16.04
CA LEU A 12 8.71 -5.96 16.23
C LEU A 12 8.25 -6.57 14.90
N PHE A 13 7.33 -5.93 14.18
CA PHE A 13 6.86 -6.40 12.88
C PHE A 13 7.99 -6.50 11.85
N ALA A 14 8.84 -5.47 11.74
CA ALA A 14 9.98 -5.48 10.81
C ALA A 14 11.02 -6.57 11.15
N SER A 15 11.13 -6.99 12.42
CA SER A 15 12.11 -8.00 12.84
C SER A 15 11.73 -9.43 12.47
N VAL A 16 10.44 -9.73 12.30
CA VAL A 16 9.95 -11.09 12.02
C VAL A 16 10.50 -11.60 10.68
N LYS A 17 10.49 -10.75 9.65
CA LYS A 17 11.00 -11.05 8.29
C LYS A 17 12.54 -11.05 8.19
N SER A 18 13.22 -10.29 9.06
CA SER A 18 14.68 -10.27 9.15
C SER A 18 15.31 -11.60 9.58
N SER A 19 14.54 -12.45 10.27
CA SER A 19 15.03 -13.74 10.78
C SER A 19 15.32 -14.78 9.68
N SER A 20 14.66 -14.66 8.53
CA SER A 20 14.76 -15.63 7.42
C SER A 20 15.64 -15.17 6.26
N GLU A 21 15.97 -13.88 6.15
CA GLU A 21 16.68 -13.32 4.97
C GLU A 21 17.81 -12.36 5.34
N TYR A 22 18.78 -12.83 6.14
CA TYR A 22 20.10 -12.20 6.20
C TYR A 22 20.86 -12.46 4.88
N ASN A 23 20.55 -11.72 3.81
CA ASN A 23 21.46 -11.38 2.69
C ASN A 23 20.72 -10.88 1.43
N ASN A 24 19.83 -9.89 1.53
CA ASN A 24 19.29 -9.33 0.29
C ASN A 24 19.21 -7.81 0.29
N TYR A 25 20.25 -7.21 -0.30
CA TYR A 25 20.10 -5.97 -1.09
C TYR A 25 18.97 -6.09 -2.13
N GLY A 26 18.42 -7.29 -2.39
CA GLY A 26 17.24 -7.55 -3.22
C GLY A 26 15.86 -7.29 -2.60
N ALA A 27 15.71 -7.16 -1.26
CA ALA A 27 14.39 -6.85 -0.67
C ALA A 27 13.93 -5.41 -1.00
N PHE A 28 14.88 -4.48 -1.14
CA PHE A 28 14.62 -3.12 -1.62
C PHE A 28 14.39 -3.03 -3.13
N SER A 29 14.73 -4.07 -3.89
CA SER A 29 14.60 -4.09 -5.36
C SER A 29 13.16 -4.25 -5.85
N HIS A 30 12.19 -4.38 -4.94
CA HIS A 30 10.78 -4.65 -5.28
C HIS A 30 9.82 -3.50 -4.88
N CYS A 31 10.31 -2.27 -4.63
CA CYS A 31 9.44 -1.14 -4.33
C CYS A 31 9.13 -0.24 -5.54
N LEU A 32 9.94 -0.31 -6.60
CA LEU A 32 9.77 0.49 -7.82
C LEU A 32 9.33 -0.41 -8.98
N GLN A 33 8.34 0.04 -9.75
CA GLN A 33 7.86 -0.69 -10.93
C GLN A 33 8.70 -0.37 -12.17
N HIS A 34 8.59 0.87 -12.66
CA HIS A 34 9.20 1.34 -13.89
C HIS A 34 9.94 2.65 -13.62
N VAL A 35 11.21 2.68 -14.01
CA VAL A 35 12.06 3.87 -13.93
C VAL A 35 12.29 4.36 -15.36
N PRO A 36 11.99 5.63 -15.69
CA PRO A 36 12.19 6.16 -17.03
C PRO A 36 13.69 6.19 -17.38
N SER A 37 14.00 6.05 -18.67
CA SER A 37 15.38 6.15 -19.13
C SER A 37 15.95 7.55 -18.91
N GLU A 38 17.27 7.66 -18.84
CA GLU A 38 17.94 8.96 -18.67
C GLU A 38 17.60 9.94 -19.80
N ALA A 39 17.48 9.43 -21.04
CA ALA A 39 17.12 10.24 -22.19
C ALA A 39 15.71 10.84 -22.07
N GLN A 40 14.72 10.01 -21.71
CA GLN A 40 13.34 10.47 -21.49
C GLN A 40 13.25 11.48 -20.34
N THR A 41 13.99 11.22 -19.26
CA THR A 41 14.06 12.11 -18.10
C THR A 41 14.62 13.48 -18.49
N ARG A 42 15.69 13.51 -19.31
CA ARG A 42 16.32 14.73 -19.78
C ARG A 42 15.43 15.53 -20.73
N GLU A 43 14.75 14.84 -21.65
CA GLU A 43 13.78 15.45 -22.57
C GLU A 43 12.62 16.09 -21.79
N ALA A 44 12.01 15.35 -20.87
CA ALA A 44 10.93 15.87 -20.03
C ALA A 44 11.38 17.10 -19.22
N ALA A 45 12.61 17.11 -18.71
CA ALA A 45 13.14 18.21 -17.92
C ALA A 45 13.39 19.48 -18.75
N ALA A 46 13.78 19.33 -20.02
CA ALA A 46 13.94 20.47 -20.93
C ALA A 46 12.58 21.13 -21.26
N GLU A 47 11.53 20.32 -21.45
CA GLU A 47 10.19 20.81 -21.74
C GLU A 47 9.50 21.44 -20.54
N VAL A 48 9.48 20.70 -19.42
CA VAL A 48 9.90 21.17 -18.10
C VAL A 48 10.13 22.68 -17.95
N GLN A 49 11.41 22.98 -18.10
CA GLN A 49 12.01 24.29 -18.02
C GLN A 49 11.43 25.27 -19.03
N THR A 50 11.17 24.86 -20.27
CA THR A 50 10.60 25.73 -21.32
C THR A 50 9.21 26.25 -20.94
N LEU A 51 8.36 25.39 -20.36
CA LEU A 51 7.05 25.76 -19.86
C LEU A 51 7.14 26.69 -18.64
N LEU A 52 8.08 26.44 -17.72
CA LEU A 52 8.29 27.30 -16.56
C LEU A 52 8.80 28.69 -16.93
N VAL A 53 9.77 28.78 -17.86
CA VAL A 53 10.30 30.06 -18.36
C VAL A 53 9.21 30.89 -19.05
N SER A 54 8.24 30.24 -19.70
CA SER A 54 7.07 30.90 -20.29
C SER A 54 5.93 31.18 -19.29
N GLY A 55 6.12 30.89 -17.99
CA GLY A 55 5.15 31.16 -16.93
C GLY A 55 3.99 30.15 -16.85
N ARG A 56 4.02 29.07 -17.64
CA ARG A 56 2.95 28.07 -17.76
C ARG A 56 3.06 26.97 -16.70
N LYS A 57 2.91 27.35 -15.42
CA LYS A 57 3.13 26.44 -14.27
C LYS A 57 2.25 25.19 -14.26
N ASN A 58 0.97 25.31 -14.64
CA ASN A 58 0.05 24.17 -14.67
C ASN A 58 0.47 23.12 -15.71
N GLU A 59 0.89 23.58 -16.88
CA GLU A 59 1.32 22.70 -17.97
C GLU A 59 2.68 22.08 -17.67
N ALA A 60 3.57 22.84 -17.04
CA ALA A 60 4.83 22.34 -16.50
C ALA A 60 4.60 21.20 -15.48
N LEU A 61 3.60 21.32 -14.61
CA LEU A 61 3.23 20.26 -13.67
C LEU A 61 2.75 19.01 -14.41
N VAL A 62 1.80 19.14 -15.35
CA VAL A 62 1.29 17.99 -16.12
C VAL A 62 2.44 17.29 -16.85
N ARG A 63 3.31 18.06 -17.50
CA ARG A 63 4.46 17.52 -18.24
C ARG A 63 5.49 16.86 -17.32
N ALA A 64 5.69 17.38 -16.10
CA ALA A 64 6.55 16.77 -15.10
C ALA A 64 5.98 15.41 -14.64
N GLN A 65 4.67 15.33 -14.40
CA GLN A 65 4.02 14.08 -14.01
C GLN A 65 4.07 13.02 -15.13
N GLU A 66 3.82 13.42 -16.38
CA GLU A 66 3.90 12.52 -17.55
C GLU A 66 5.32 12.00 -17.76
N GLY A 67 6.32 12.87 -17.59
CA GLY A 67 7.74 12.51 -17.64
C GLY A 67 8.27 11.82 -16.38
N GLN A 68 7.42 11.51 -15.40
CA GLN A 68 7.79 10.91 -14.11
C GLN A 68 8.89 11.70 -13.36
N LEU A 69 8.96 13.02 -13.55
CA LEU A 69 9.84 13.94 -12.85
C LEU A 69 9.23 14.31 -11.48
N TRP A 70 9.11 13.33 -10.61
CA TRP A 70 8.31 13.48 -9.37
C TRP A 70 8.85 14.53 -8.41
N GLY A 71 10.16 14.71 -8.29
CA GLY A 71 10.75 15.78 -7.47
C GLY A 71 10.26 17.17 -7.89
N PRO A 72 10.52 17.61 -9.13
CA PRO A 72 9.96 18.85 -9.67
C PRO A 72 8.43 18.91 -9.65
N ALA A 73 7.74 17.81 -9.97
CA ALA A 73 6.27 17.75 -9.98
C ALA A 73 5.70 18.04 -8.58
N LEU A 74 6.23 17.43 -7.52
CA LEU A 74 5.79 17.65 -6.14
C LEU A 74 6.04 19.10 -5.68
N VAL A 75 7.19 19.68 -6.04
CA VAL A 75 7.50 21.09 -5.73
C VAL A 75 6.52 22.04 -6.42
N LEU A 76 6.23 21.81 -7.70
CA LEU A 76 5.26 22.61 -8.45
C LEU A 76 3.84 22.44 -7.89
N ALA A 77 3.44 21.21 -7.60
CA ALA A 77 2.13 20.89 -7.06
C ALA A 77 1.90 21.56 -5.70
N ALA A 78 2.86 21.49 -4.79
CA ALA A 78 2.80 22.16 -3.48
C ALA A 78 2.63 23.69 -3.60
N GLN A 79 3.22 24.30 -4.63
CA GLN A 79 3.04 25.74 -4.90
C GLN A 79 1.68 26.08 -5.53
N LEU A 80 1.07 25.14 -6.25
CA LEU A 80 -0.22 25.33 -6.92
C LEU A 80 -1.41 25.06 -5.98
N GLY A 81 -1.23 24.26 -4.93
CA GLY A 81 -2.17 24.08 -3.84
C GLY A 81 -2.28 22.64 -3.34
N ASP A 82 -2.93 22.46 -2.19
CA ASP A 82 -3.00 21.17 -1.48
C ASP A 82 -3.59 20.05 -2.34
N GLN A 83 -4.65 20.34 -3.11
CA GLN A 83 -5.26 19.35 -4.01
C GLN A 83 -4.31 18.90 -5.11
N PHE A 84 -3.56 19.84 -5.72
CA PHE A 84 -2.54 19.47 -6.70
C PHE A 84 -1.46 18.60 -6.07
N TYR A 85 -1.04 18.90 -4.84
CA TYR A 85 -0.07 18.10 -4.11
C TYR A 85 -0.59 16.67 -3.86
N VAL A 86 -1.79 16.54 -3.29
CA VAL A 86 -2.45 15.25 -3.03
C VAL A 86 -2.58 14.43 -4.32
N ASP A 87 -3.10 15.01 -5.39
CA ASP A 87 -3.27 14.34 -6.67
C ASP A 87 -1.94 13.90 -7.28
N THR A 88 -0.89 14.71 -7.12
CA THR A 88 0.46 14.40 -7.61
C THR A 88 1.10 13.27 -6.81
N VAL A 89 0.98 13.28 -5.47
CA VAL A 89 1.48 12.19 -4.61
C VAL A 89 0.75 10.89 -4.94
N LYS A 90 -0.58 10.94 -5.10
CA LYS A 90 -1.38 9.79 -5.53
C LYS A 90 -0.89 9.26 -6.88
N LYS A 91 -0.77 10.11 -7.90
CA LYS A 91 -0.31 9.69 -9.24
C LYS A 91 1.11 9.11 -9.22
N MET A 92 2.02 9.70 -8.43
CA MET A 92 3.37 9.18 -8.21
C MET A 92 3.34 7.81 -7.55
N ALA A 93 2.63 7.66 -6.43
CA ALA A 93 2.56 6.41 -5.70
C ALA A 93 1.95 5.29 -6.55
N LEU A 94 0.88 5.61 -7.28
CA LEU A 94 0.20 4.65 -8.15
C LEU A 94 1.05 4.23 -9.37
N GLY A 95 1.83 5.15 -9.94
CA GLY A 95 2.58 4.91 -11.19
C GLY A 95 4.06 4.54 -11.02
N GLN A 96 4.67 4.80 -9.87
CA GLN A 96 6.10 4.53 -9.63
C GLN A 96 6.32 3.39 -8.63
N LEU A 97 5.43 3.25 -7.64
CA LEU A 97 5.64 2.34 -6.52
C LEU A 97 4.83 1.04 -6.69
N VAL A 98 5.42 -0.10 -6.33
CA VAL A 98 4.79 -1.42 -6.49
C VAL A 98 3.52 -1.53 -5.62
N PRO A 99 2.41 -2.07 -6.13
CA PRO A 99 1.19 -2.28 -5.35
C PRO A 99 1.45 -3.15 -4.13
N GLY A 100 0.92 -2.75 -2.98
CA GLY A 100 1.16 -3.45 -1.72
C GLY A 100 2.52 -3.20 -1.07
N SER A 101 3.43 -2.44 -1.70
CA SER A 101 4.69 -2.09 -1.03
C SER A 101 4.45 -1.10 0.13
N PRO A 102 5.17 -1.22 1.27
CA PRO A 102 5.04 -0.31 2.40
C PRO A 102 5.24 1.16 2.03
N LEU A 103 6.13 1.43 1.07
CA LEU A 103 6.39 2.80 0.59
C LEU A 103 5.17 3.38 -0.15
N ARG A 104 4.49 2.58 -0.99
CA ARG A 104 3.26 3.00 -1.67
C ARG A 104 2.15 3.29 -0.65
N THR A 105 1.97 2.39 0.30
CA THR A 105 0.98 2.53 1.38
C THR A 105 1.18 3.82 2.15
N LEU A 106 2.41 4.11 2.59
CA LEU A 106 2.71 5.35 3.31
C LEU A 106 2.46 6.61 2.46
N CYS A 107 2.90 6.62 1.20
CA CYS A 107 2.67 7.78 0.33
C CYS A 107 1.18 8.08 0.13
N LEU A 108 0.36 7.05 -0.07
CA LEU A 108 -1.09 7.21 -0.23
C LEU A 108 -1.76 7.68 1.06
N LEU A 109 -1.36 7.16 2.22
CA LEU A 109 -1.85 7.60 3.52
C LEU A 109 -1.49 9.06 3.83
N ILE A 110 -0.24 9.48 3.58
CA ILE A 110 0.20 10.87 3.72
C ILE A 110 -0.60 11.80 2.79
N ALA A 111 -0.98 11.33 1.60
CA ALA A 111 -1.84 12.06 0.68
C ALA A 111 -3.34 12.06 1.08
N GLY A 112 -3.72 11.38 2.17
CA GLY A 112 -5.12 11.24 2.58
C GLY A 112 -5.94 10.41 1.60
N GLN A 113 -5.32 9.39 0.96
CA GLN A 113 -5.93 8.51 -0.04
C GLN A 113 -5.98 7.04 0.44
N PRO A 114 -6.62 6.73 1.59
CA PRO A 114 -6.65 5.37 2.13
C PRO A 114 -7.38 4.37 1.21
N ALA A 115 -8.35 4.84 0.42
CA ALA A 115 -9.11 4.01 -0.51
C ALA A 115 -8.27 3.43 -1.65
N ASP A 116 -7.14 4.07 -2.00
CA ASP A 116 -6.28 3.64 -3.10
C ASP A 116 -5.15 2.70 -2.66
N VAL A 117 -4.98 2.45 -1.36
CA VAL A 117 -3.89 1.61 -0.81
C VAL A 117 -3.95 0.18 -1.39
N PHE A 118 -5.16 -0.33 -1.60
CA PHE A 118 -5.42 -1.66 -2.15
C PHE A 118 -5.65 -1.65 -3.67
N ALA A 119 -5.49 -0.51 -4.34
CA ALA A 119 -5.70 -0.43 -5.78
C ALA A 119 -4.62 -1.22 -6.53
N ALA A 120 -5.05 -2.24 -7.29
CA ALA A 120 -4.21 -2.95 -8.24
C ALA A 120 -3.75 -2.01 -9.38
N ASP A 121 -2.63 -2.33 -10.03
CA ASP A 121 -2.16 -1.57 -11.19
C ASP A 121 -3.25 -1.54 -12.28
N ALA A 122 -3.84 -0.36 -12.49
CA ALA A 122 -4.81 -0.13 -13.57
C ALA A 122 -4.19 -0.21 -14.98
N THR A 123 -2.91 -0.57 -15.10
CA THR A 123 -2.14 -0.59 -16.34
C THR A 123 -1.88 -2.02 -16.83
N SER A 124 -2.95 -2.76 -17.14
CA SER A 124 -2.92 -3.87 -18.10
C SER A 124 -4.32 -4.20 -18.63
N GLY A 125 -5.05 -3.19 -19.12
CA GLY A 125 -6.42 -3.35 -19.61
C GLY A 125 -6.76 -2.65 -20.94
N GLY A 126 -5.76 -2.11 -21.67
CA GLY A 126 -5.96 -1.50 -22.98
C GLY A 126 -6.19 -2.48 -24.14
N GLY A 127 -6.63 -3.71 -23.86
CA GLY A 127 -6.88 -4.73 -24.87
C GLY A 127 -8.32 -4.67 -25.38
N PHE A 128 -8.49 -4.29 -26.64
CA PHE A 128 -9.74 -4.37 -27.39
C PHE A 128 -10.48 -5.71 -27.16
N PRO A 129 -11.80 -5.71 -26.89
CA PRO A 129 -12.57 -6.95 -26.75
C PRO A 129 -12.82 -7.53 -28.14
N GLY A 130 -11.98 -8.46 -28.58
CA GLY A 130 -12.19 -9.05 -29.92
C GLY A 130 -11.17 -10.06 -30.44
N SER A 131 -10.38 -10.75 -29.61
CA SER A 131 -9.56 -11.86 -30.13
C SER A 131 -9.66 -13.08 -29.23
N VAL A 132 -10.43 -14.06 -29.70
CA VAL A 132 -10.36 -15.44 -29.23
C VAL A 132 -9.11 -16.08 -29.83
N ASN A 133 -8.17 -16.51 -28.99
CA ASN A 133 -7.28 -17.59 -29.40
C ASN A 133 -6.79 -18.43 -28.23
N MET A 134 -6.89 -19.74 -28.46
CA MET A 134 -6.77 -20.81 -27.49
C MET A 134 -5.39 -21.46 -27.58
N SER A 135 -4.89 -21.93 -26.43
CA SER A 135 -3.76 -22.85 -26.20
C SER A 135 -2.32 -22.30 -26.28
N GLN A 136 -1.74 -22.05 -25.11
CA GLN A 136 -0.55 -22.76 -24.62
C GLN A 136 -0.29 -22.40 -23.15
N GLN A 137 -0.28 -23.43 -22.31
CA GLN A 137 0.06 -23.36 -20.89
C GLN A 137 1.55 -23.01 -20.76
N GLN A 138 1.83 -21.73 -20.52
CA GLN A 138 3.02 -21.28 -19.81
C GLN A 138 2.55 -20.74 -18.44
N PRO A 139 3.26 -21.02 -17.33
CA PRO A 139 2.92 -20.40 -16.06
C PRO A 139 3.20 -18.90 -16.19
N THR A 140 2.14 -18.13 -16.37
CA THR A 140 2.17 -16.69 -16.50
C THR A 140 2.63 -16.08 -15.19
N GLN A 141 3.83 -15.49 -15.18
CA GLN A 141 4.37 -14.60 -14.14
C GLN A 141 3.57 -13.27 -14.04
N GLY A 142 2.25 -13.30 -14.19
CA GLY A 142 1.37 -12.13 -14.26
C GLY A 142 0.26 -12.10 -13.19
N GLN A 143 0.27 -13.04 -12.24
CA GLN A 143 -0.66 -13.05 -11.10
C GLN A 143 -0.06 -12.49 -9.79
N LEU A 144 1.11 -11.85 -9.86
CA LEU A 144 1.83 -11.31 -8.70
C LEU A 144 1.27 -10.00 -8.11
N SER A 145 0.18 -9.43 -8.63
CA SER A 145 -0.20 -8.02 -8.34
C SER A 145 -1.53 -7.80 -7.60
N VAL A 146 -2.33 -8.84 -7.31
CA VAL A 146 -3.60 -8.65 -6.56
C VAL A 146 -3.40 -8.79 -5.04
N ASN A 147 -2.37 -9.53 -4.61
CA ASN A 147 -2.18 -9.89 -3.20
C ASN A 147 -0.95 -9.24 -2.54
N GLY A 148 -0.23 -8.32 -3.21
CA GLY A 148 1.00 -7.75 -2.65
C GLY A 148 0.82 -7.16 -1.25
N MET A 149 -0.32 -6.50 -1.00
CA MET A 149 -0.66 -5.96 0.32
C MET A 149 -0.87 -7.04 1.39
N LEU A 150 -1.41 -8.20 1.01
CA LEU A 150 -1.62 -9.34 1.91
C LEU A 150 -0.35 -10.17 2.10
N ASP A 151 0.51 -10.23 1.09
CA ASP A 151 1.79 -10.94 1.14
C ASP A 151 2.79 -10.18 2.04
N ASP A 152 2.81 -8.85 1.95
CA ASP A 152 3.65 -7.97 2.76
C ASP A 152 2.88 -7.30 3.93
N TRP A 153 1.84 -7.96 4.46
CA TRP A 153 0.95 -7.37 5.47
C TRP A 153 1.70 -6.92 6.74
N GLU A 154 2.73 -7.66 7.18
CA GLU A 154 3.54 -7.31 8.36
C GLU A 154 4.34 -6.01 8.13
N ASP A 155 4.95 -5.86 6.96
CA ASP A 155 5.74 -4.67 6.62
C ASP A 155 4.83 -3.44 6.43
N ASN A 156 3.64 -3.64 5.84
CA ASN A 156 2.63 -2.60 5.75
C ASN A 156 2.09 -2.20 7.12
N LEU A 157 1.87 -3.17 8.01
CA LEU A 157 1.48 -2.89 9.39
C LEU A 157 2.58 -2.12 10.13
N ALA A 158 3.85 -2.50 9.95
CA ALA A 158 5.00 -1.83 10.53
C ALA A 158 5.07 -0.35 10.11
N VAL A 159 4.95 -0.08 8.80
CA VAL A 159 5.06 1.30 8.30
C VAL A 159 3.90 2.17 8.75
N ILE A 160 2.67 1.65 8.76
CA ILE A 160 1.48 2.38 9.23
C ILE A 160 1.61 2.67 10.74
N THR A 161 2.01 1.67 11.53
CA THR A 161 2.18 1.84 12.98
C THR A 161 3.27 2.87 13.28
N ALA A 162 4.42 2.81 12.60
CA ALA A 162 5.52 3.77 12.82
C ALA A 162 5.18 5.21 12.36
N ASN A 163 4.23 5.36 11.44
CA ASN A 163 3.91 6.63 10.79
C ASN A 163 2.39 6.85 10.77
N ARG A 164 1.76 6.82 11.95
CA ARG A 164 0.30 6.99 12.07
C ARG A 164 -0.17 8.25 11.34
N THR A 165 -1.20 8.12 10.53
CA THR A 165 -1.86 9.22 9.83
C THR A 165 -3.34 9.24 10.17
N LYS A 166 -4.05 10.30 9.79
CA LYS A 166 -5.52 10.29 9.89
C LYS A 166 -6.12 9.21 8.99
N ASP A 167 -7.18 8.54 9.46
CA ASP A 167 -7.98 7.57 8.72
C ASP A 167 -7.21 6.28 8.33
N ASP A 168 -6.04 6.03 8.93
CA ASP A 168 -5.24 4.83 8.68
C ASP A 168 -5.83 3.57 9.36
N GLU A 169 -6.64 3.75 10.40
CA GLU A 169 -7.42 2.71 11.06
C GLU A 169 -8.38 2.02 10.08
N LEU A 170 -8.85 2.74 9.04
CA LEU A 170 -9.68 2.17 7.99
C LEU A 170 -8.89 1.19 7.12
N VAL A 171 -7.64 1.54 6.79
CA VAL A 171 -6.73 0.68 6.02
C VAL A 171 -6.36 -0.56 6.83
N LEU A 172 -6.05 -0.39 8.11
CA LEU A 172 -5.74 -1.50 9.02
C LEU A 172 -6.93 -2.45 9.21
N THR A 173 -8.12 -1.89 9.44
CA THR A 173 -9.35 -2.68 9.57
C THR A 173 -9.64 -3.45 8.28
N HIS A 174 -9.49 -2.81 7.12
CA HIS A 174 -9.69 -3.48 5.84
C HIS A 174 -8.65 -4.56 5.57
N LEU A 175 -7.38 -4.32 5.92
CA LEU A 175 -6.31 -5.32 5.83
C LEU A 175 -6.67 -6.56 6.66
N GLY A 176 -7.16 -6.37 7.89
CA GLY A 176 -7.63 -7.45 8.74
C GLY A 176 -8.81 -8.21 8.14
N ASP A 177 -9.80 -7.49 7.59
CA ASP A 177 -10.95 -8.10 6.92
C ASP A 177 -10.50 -9.00 5.75
N CYS A 178 -9.53 -8.55 4.94
CA CYS A 178 -8.97 -9.31 3.82
C CYS A 178 -8.14 -10.51 4.29
N LEU A 179 -7.27 -10.35 5.29
CA LEU A 179 -6.47 -11.45 5.84
C LEU A 179 -7.34 -12.59 6.41
N TRP A 180 -8.44 -12.24 7.06
CA TRP A 180 -9.40 -13.25 7.53
C TRP A 180 -10.12 -13.91 6.36
N LYS A 181 -10.73 -13.14 5.47
CA LYS A 181 -11.60 -13.68 4.40
C LYS A 181 -10.84 -14.45 3.31
N GLU A 182 -9.65 -13.97 2.95
CA GLU A 182 -8.90 -14.47 1.80
C GLU A 182 -7.80 -15.47 2.18
N ARG A 183 -7.24 -15.35 3.40
CA ARG A 183 -6.14 -16.20 3.87
C ARG A 183 -6.52 -17.08 5.07
N SER A 184 -7.73 -16.93 5.62
CA SER A 184 -8.14 -17.57 6.88
C SER A 184 -7.15 -17.34 8.03
N ASN A 185 -6.40 -16.22 7.99
CA ASN A 185 -5.40 -15.91 9.00
C ASN A 185 -6.01 -15.00 10.09
N ILE A 186 -6.67 -15.66 11.04
CA ILE A 186 -7.38 -15.00 12.15
C ILE A 186 -6.43 -14.21 13.04
N ILE A 187 -5.22 -14.74 13.30
CA ILE A 187 -4.24 -14.08 14.16
C ILE A 187 -3.77 -12.78 13.52
N ALA A 188 -3.40 -12.80 12.23
CA ALA A 188 -3.00 -11.59 11.53
C ALA A 188 -4.14 -10.57 11.44
N ALA A 189 -5.38 -11.02 11.19
CA ALA A 189 -6.55 -10.14 11.19
C ALA A 189 -6.78 -9.46 12.54
N HIS A 190 -6.73 -10.22 13.63
CA HIS A 190 -6.86 -9.68 14.98
C HIS A 190 -5.71 -8.73 15.34
N ILE A 191 -4.48 -9.02 14.93
CA ILE A 191 -3.36 -8.08 15.09
C ILE A 191 -3.66 -6.76 14.38
N CYS A 192 -4.14 -6.80 13.13
CA CYS A 192 -4.54 -5.60 12.40
C CYS A 192 -5.63 -4.81 13.14
N TYR A 193 -6.65 -5.48 13.68
CA TYR A 193 -7.71 -4.81 14.45
C TYR A 193 -7.19 -4.19 15.74
N LEU A 194 -6.28 -4.86 16.46
CA LEU A 194 -5.67 -4.34 17.68
C LEU A 194 -4.81 -3.10 17.38
N VAL A 195 -4.02 -3.12 16.32
CA VAL A 195 -3.23 -1.95 15.87
C VAL A 195 -4.14 -0.82 15.37
N ALA A 196 -5.30 -1.15 14.80
CA ALA A 196 -6.35 -0.19 14.46
C ALA A 196 -7.12 0.35 15.68
N GLU A 197 -6.74 -0.05 16.90
CA GLU A 197 -7.40 0.31 18.15
C GLU A 197 -8.88 -0.10 18.19
N ALA A 198 -9.25 -1.19 17.50
CA ALA A 198 -10.59 -1.72 17.53
C ALA A 198 -10.94 -2.27 18.93
N ASN A 199 -12.17 -2.01 19.37
CA ASN A 199 -12.66 -2.52 20.64
C ASN A 199 -13.06 -3.99 20.53
N PHE A 200 -12.99 -4.69 21.65
CA PHE A 200 -13.65 -5.98 21.80
C PHE A 200 -15.16 -5.80 21.75
N GLU A 201 -15.81 -6.61 20.95
CA GLU A 201 -17.24 -6.60 20.72
C GLU A 201 -17.91 -7.82 21.37
N GLN A 202 -19.21 -7.69 21.66
CA GLN A 202 -20.02 -8.88 21.90
C GLN A 202 -20.13 -9.67 20.60
N TYR A 203 -20.29 -11.00 20.72
CA TYR A 203 -20.53 -11.84 19.56
C TYR A 203 -21.68 -11.30 18.71
N SER A 204 -21.39 -11.11 17.43
CA SER A 204 -22.35 -10.89 16.37
C SER A 204 -21.77 -11.40 15.04
N ASP A 205 -22.64 -11.61 14.05
CA ASP A 205 -22.21 -12.06 12.73
C ASP A 205 -21.37 -11.01 11.96
N SER A 206 -21.27 -9.79 12.50
CA SER A 206 -20.43 -8.70 11.99
C SER A 206 -19.26 -8.31 12.90
N ALA A 207 -19.15 -8.91 14.08
CA ALA A 207 -18.09 -8.57 15.03
C ALA A 207 -16.72 -8.88 14.41
N ARG A 208 -15.76 -7.97 14.57
CA ARG A 208 -14.38 -8.19 14.08
C ARG A 208 -13.48 -8.79 15.14
N LEU A 209 -13.72 -8.48 16.41
CA LEU A 209 -12.88 -8.93 17.52
C LEU A 209 -13.75 -9.25 18.75
N CYS A 210 -13.96 -10.52 19.05
CA CYS A 210 -14.65 -10.95 20.27
C CYS A 210 -13.66 -11.43 21.35
N LEU A 211 -12.76 -12.33 20.96
CA LEU A 211 -11.67 -12.87 21.78
C LEU A 211 -10.44 -13.01 20.88
N ILE A 212 -9.25 -12.72 21.42
CA ILE A 212 -8.01 -12.80 20.64
C ILE A 212 -7.78 -14.26 20.21
N GLY A 213 -7.51 -14.44 18.92
CA GLY A 213 -7.22 -15.73 18.30
C GLY A 213 -8.41 -16.67 18.09
N ALA A 214 -9.60 -16.27 18.54
CA ALA A 214 -10.81 -17.08 18.37
C ALA A 214 -11.46 -16.88 17.00
N ASP A 215 -11.85 -17.97 16.34
CA ASP A 215 -12.59 -17.91 15.07
C ASP A 215 -14.10 -17.95 15.31
N HIS A 216 -14.69 -16.81 15.70
CA HIS A 216 -16.13 -16.73 15.95
C HIS A 216 -16.99 -16.72 14.68
N TRP A 217 -16.42 -16.44 13.52
CA TRP A 217 -17.15 -16.51 12.24
C TRP A 217 -17.37 -17.96 11.80
N THR A 218 -16.33 -18.80 11.86
CA THR A 218 -16.45 -20.21 11.46
C THR A 218 -16.96 -21.10 12.59
N HIS A 219 -16.62 -20.76 13.84
CA HIS A 219 -16.92 -21.58 15.03
C HIS A 219 -17.75 -20.81 16.08
N PRO A 220 -18.90 -20.20 15.72
CA PRO A 220 -19.64 -19.27 16.59
C PRO A 220 -20.11 -19.85 17.92
N ARG A 221 -20.19 -21.17 18.06
CA ARG A 221 -20.59 -21.85 19.31
C ARG A 221 -19.42 -22.33 20.17
N THR A 222 -18.22 -22.39 19.62
CA THR A 222 -17.05 -23.01 20.24
C THR A 222 -15.78 -22.17 20.13
N TYR A 223 -15.91 -20.90 19.71
CA TYR A 223 -14.78 -19.99 19.54
C TYR A 223 -14.12 -19.62 20.87
N ALA A 224 -14.87 -19.67 21.98
CA ALA A 224 -14.30 -19.50 23.31
C ALA A 224 -13.48 -20.75 23.70
N SER A 225 -12.16 -20.64 23.64
CA SER A 225 -11.21 -21.63 24.14
C SER A 225 -10.42 -21.08 25.34
N PRO A 226 -9.81 -21.93 26.19
CA PRO A 226 -8.95 -21.48 27.28
C PRO A 226 -7.85 -20.52 26.80
N GLU A 227 -7.25 -20.79 25.63
CA GLU A 227 -6.19 -19.96 25.04
C GLU A 227 -6.70 -18.58 24.61
N ALA A 228 -7.95 -18.47 24.17
CA ALA A 228 -8.56 -17.19 23.77
C ALA A 228 -9.07 -16.35 24.96
N ILE A 229 -9.20 -16.97 26.15
CA ILE A 229 -9.70 -16.33 27.37
C ILE A 229 -8.55 -15.80 28.26
N GLN A 230 -7.38 -16.45 28.22
CA GLN A 230 -6.20 -16.13 29.03
C GLN A 230 -5.53 -14.81 28.62
#